data_AF-A0A960S9Y4-F1
#
_entry.id   AF-A0A960S9Y4-F1
#
_cell.length_a   1.000
_cell.length_b   1.000
_cell.length_c   1.000
_cell.angle_alpha   90.00
_cell.angle_beta   90.00
_cell.angle_gamma   90.00
#
_symmetry.space_group_name_H-M   'P 1'
#
loop_
_entity.id
_entity.type
_entity.pdbx_description
1 polymer ?
#
loop_
_entity_poly.entity_id
_entity_poly.type
_entity_poly.pdbx_seq_one_letter_code
_entity_poly.pdbx_strand_id
1 'polypeptide(L)' 'MTKGILLVNLGTPDSPKPRAVWRYLNEFLTDRRVIDFPWLKRQLLVRGIISPFRHRASA' A
#
# COMPACT_ATOMS: atom_id res chain seq x y z
N MET A 1 -36.84 -3.99 -7.64
CA MET A 1 -35.38 -4.20 -7.75
C MET A 1 -34.69 -2.88 -7.47
N THR A 2 -34.28 -2.64 -6.23
CA THR A 2 -33.59 -1.40 -5.84
C THR A 2 -32.13 -1.51 -6.25
N LYS A 3 -31.64 -0.60 -7.09
CA LYS A 3 -30.23 -0.56 -7.51
C LYS A 3 -29.41 0.11 -6.41
N GLY A 4 -28.47 -0.61 -5.82
CA GLY A 4 -27.44 -0.05 -4.94
C GLY A 4 -26.18 0.31 -5.74
N ILE A 5 -25.51 1.39 -5.35
CA ILE A 5 -24.22 1.79 -5.93
C ILE A 5 -23.15 1.60 -4.87
N LEU A 6 -22.08 0.89 -5.21
CA LEU A 6 -20.91 0.73 -4.36
C LEU A 6 -19.81 1.69 -4.83
N LEU A 7 -19.51 2.70 -4.01
CA LEU A 7 -18.37 3.57 -4.21
C LEU A 7 -17.13 2.93 -3.57
N VAL A 8 -16.10 2.65 -4.37
CA VAL A 8 -14.84 2.06 -3.88
C VAL A 8 -13.65 2.94 -4.26
N ASN A 9 -12.71 3.05 -3.35
CA ASN A 9 -11.41 3.67 -3.55
C ASN A 9 -10.35 2.83 -2.82
N LEU A 10 -9.08 2.97 -3.19
CA LEU A 10 -7.93 2.31 -2.57
C LEU A 10 -7.67 2.77 -1.12
N GLY A 11 -8.25 3.91 -0.74
CA GLY A 11 -7.93 4.58 0.52
C GLY A 11 -6.64 5.40 0.43
N THR A 12 -6.35 6.12 1.51
CA THR A 12 -5.17 6.98 1.67
C THR A 12 -4.61 6.81 3.08
N PRO A 13 -3.33 7.16 3.33
CA PRO A 13 -2.78 7.10 4.68
C PRO A 13 -3.54 8.04 5.63
N ASP A 14 -3.74 7.60 6.88
CA ASP A 14 -4.49 8.36 7.90
C ASP A 14 -3.87 9.72 8.27
N SER A 15 -2.59 9.92 7.96
CA SER A 15 -1.90 11.19 8.15
C SER A 15 -0.67 11.25 7.24
N PRO A 16 -0.14 12.46 6.93
CA PRO A 16 1.12 12.61 6.19
C PRO A 16 2.35 12.23 7.04
N LYS A 17 2.19 11.66 8.24
CA LYS A 17 3.34 11.26 9.06
C LYS A 17 4.03 10.06 8.41
N PRO A 18 5.38 10.00 8.42
CA PRO A 18 6.14 8.92 7.78
C PRO A 18 5.71 7.52 8.22
N ARG A 19 5.29 7.34 9.48
CA ARG A 19 4.80 6.05 10.01
C ARG A 19 3.45 5.62 9.40
N ALA A 20 2.54 6.56 9.17
CA ALA A 20 1.24 6.27 8.54
C ALA A 20 1.42 5.95 7.05
N VAL A 21 2.28 6.70 6.36
CA VAL A 21 2.66 6.43 4.97
C VAL A 21 3.32 5.06 4.83
N TRP A 22 4.25 4.71 5.72
CA TRP A 22 4.92 3.41 5.73
C TRP A 22 3.93 2.24 5.89
N ARG A 23 2.94 2.37 6.79
CA ARG A 23 1.88 1.36 6.97
C ARG A 23 1.04 1.20 5.70
N TYR A 24 0.56 2.30 5.15
CA TYR A 24 -0.24 2.30 3.92
C TYR A 24 0.50 1.66 2.74
N LEU A 25 1.77 2.05 2.51
CA LEU A 25 2.58 1.49 1.43
C LEU A 25 2.84 -0.01 1.60
N ASN A 26 3.06 -0.47 2.84
CA ASN A 26 3.23 -1.90 3.11
C ASN A 26 1.97 -2.70 2.79
N GLU A 27 0.80 -2.20 3.19
CA GLU A 27 -0.47 -2.87 2.92
C GLU A 27 -0.77 -2.90 1.41
N PHE A 28 -0.63 -1.74 0.74
CA PHE A 28 -0.94 -1.59 -0.68
C PHE A 28 0.00 -2.39 -1.59
N LEU A 29 1.32 -2.26 -1.39
CA LEU A 29 2.31 -2.88 -2.29
C LEU A 29 2.53 -4.37 -2.01
N THR A 30 2.11 -4.87 -0.85
CA THR A 30 2.13 -6.32 -0.55
C THR A 30 1.03 -7.07 -1.30
N ASP A 31 0.00 -6.39 -1.80
CA ASP A 31 -1.07 -7.00 -2.58
C ASP A 31 -0.51 -7.58 -3.89
N ARG A 32 -0.83 -8.85 -4.14
CA ARG A 32 -0.47 -9.56 -5.37
C ARG A 32 -1.10 -8.93 -6.62
N ARG A 33 -2.23 -8.26 -6.47
CA ARG A 33 -2.92 -7.55 -7.56
C ARG A 33 -2.23 -6.24 -7.95
N VAL A 34 -1.38 -5.70 -7.07
CA VAL A 34 -0.63 -4.46 -7.32
C VAL A 34 0.78 -4.78 -7.84
N ILE A 35 1.46 -5.77 -7.24
CA ILE A 35 2.78 -6.23 -7.69
C ILE A 35 2.77 -7.74 -7.97
N ASP A 36 2.94 -8.09 -9.24
CA ASP A 36 3.00 -9.47 -9.70
C ASP A 36 4.41 -10.09 -9.53
N PHE A 37 4.76 -10.33 -8.26
CA PHE A 37 5.99 -11.03 -7.86
C PHE A 37 5.66 -12.26 -6.98
N PRO A 38 6.54 -13.27 -6.90
CA PRO A 38 6.43 -14.32 -5.89
C PRO A 38 6.37 -13.74 -4.48
N TRP A 39 5.50 -14.28 -3.61
CA TRP A 39 5.16 -13.72 -2.29
C TRP A 39 6.41 -13.34 -1.46
N LEU A 40 7.40 -14.24 -1.41
CA LEU A 40 8.61 -14.03 -0.63
C LEU A 40 9.46 -12.86 -1.17
N LYS A 41 9.66 -12.82 -2.50
CA LYS A 41 10.40 -11.74 -3.17
C LYS A 41 9.68 -10.40 -3.02
N ARG A 42 8.35 -10.39 -3.15
CA ARG A 42 7.54 -9.19 -2.94
C ARG A 42 7.67 -8.66 -1.51
N GLN A 43 7.63 -9.53 -0.51
CA GLN A 43 7.80 -9.09 0.88
C GLN A 43 9.17 -8.49 1.16
N LEU A 44 10.23 -9.12 0.66
CA LEU A 44 11.58 -8.58 0.81
C LEU A 44 11.72 -7.20 0.13
N LEU A 45 11.23 -7.07 -1.11
CA LEU A 45 11.28 -5.83 -1.87
C LEU A 45 10.48 -4.71 -1.19
N VAL A 46 9.23 -4.99 -0.80
CA VAL A 46 8.33 -3.97 -0.26
C VAL A 46 8.77 -3.53 1.14
N ARG A 47 8.98 -4.48 2.06
CA ARG A 47 9.32 -4.16 3.45
C ARG A 47 10.78 -3.76 3.64
N GLY A 48 11.69 -4.26 2.78
CA GLY A 48 13.12 -4.00 2.88
C GLY A 48 13.62 -2.80 2.06
N ILE A 49 13.00 -2.51 0.91
CA ILE A 49 13.47 -1.46 -0.01
C ILE A 49 12.39 -0.39 -0.24
N ILE A 50 11.18 -0.75 -0.64
CA ILE A 50 10.25 0.31 -1.09
C ILE A 50 9.71 1.14 0.08
N SER A 51 9.13 0.49 1.08
CA SER A 51 8.52 1.18 2.22
C SER A 51 9.53 2.01 3.05
N PRO A 52 10.70 1.47 3.45
CA PRO A 52 11.67 2.25 4.24
C PRO A 52 12.35 3.39 3.47
N PHE A 53 12.46 3.32 2.14
CA PHE A 53 13.05 4.42 1.38
C PHE A 53 12.01 5.44 0.89
N ARG A 54 10.80 5.00 0.53
CA ARG A 54 9.76 5.92 0.00
C ARG A 54 8.94 6.64 1.04
N HIS A 55 8.82 6.11 2.27
CA HIS A 55 7.97 6.73 3.29
C HIS A 55 8.40 8.17 3.66
N ARG A 56 9.66 8.55 3.42
CA ARG A 56 10.16 9.93 3.62
C ARG A 56 9.94 10.86 2.43
N ALA A 57 9.86 10.31 1.22
CA ALA A 57 9.64 11.09 0.01
C ALA A 57 8.15 11.34 -0.28
N SER A 58 7.26 10.59 0.38
CA SER A 58 5.80 10.69 0.21
C SER A 58 5.07 11.19 1.47
N ALA A 59 5.83 11.57 2.50
CA ALA A 59 5.34 12.19 3.74
C ALA A 59 5.37 13.72 3.63
#